data_AF-A0A662DBG2-F1
#
_entry.id   AF-A0A662DBG2-F1
#
_cell.length_a   1.000
_cell.length_b   1.000
_cell.length_c   1.000
_cell.angle_alpha   90.00
_cell.angle_beta   90.00
_cell.angle_gamma   90.00
#
_symmetry.space_group_name_H-M   'P 1'
#
loop_
_entity.id
_entity.type
_entity.pdbx_description
1 polymer ?
#
loop_
_entity_poly.entity_id
_entity_poly.type
_entity_poly.pdbx_seq_one_letter_code
_entity_poly.pdbx_strand_id
1 'polypeptide(L)' 'MIVGFVNENDEPVIEVKLDLGKEKRSVNAVIDTGFNGYICVPKKLIDESEWEFLGIEEYELASGELM' A
#
# COMPACT_ATOMS: atom_id res chain seq x y z
N MET A 1 -5.79 2.45 -18.61
CA MET A 1 -4.98 3.59 -18.14
C MET A 1 -5.27 3.73 -16.65
N ILE A 2 -4.25 3.62 -15.80
CA ILE A 2 -4.38 3.90 -14.37
C ILE A 2 -4.15 5.40 -14.19
N VAL A 3 -5.02 6.08 -13.45
CA VAL A 3 -4.95 7.52 -13.20
C VAL A 3 -4.84 7.73 -11.70
N GLY A 4 -3.93 8.60 -11.29
CA GLY A 4 -3.65 8.93 -9.90
C GLY A 4 -3.31 10.41 -9.75
N PHE A 5 -2.76 10.77 -8.59
CA PHE A 5 -2.29 12.12 -8.28
C PHE A 5 -1.02 12.07 -7.44
N VAL A 6 -0.31 13.20 -7.34
CA VAL A 6 0.79 13.38 -6.39
C VAL A 6 0.22 14.09 -5.16
N ASN A 7 0.40 13.52 -3.97
CA ASN A 7 -0.10 14.10 -2.72
C ASN A 7 0.85 15.19 -2.17
N GLU A 8 0.57 15.75 -1.00
CA GLU A 8 1.42 16.76 -0.34
C GLU A 8 2.82 16.27 0.09
N ASN A 9 3.06 14.97 0.09
CA ASN A 9 4.35 14.35 0.44
C ASN A 9 5.19 14.00 -0.81
N ASP A 10 4.81 14.51 -1.98
CA ASP A 10 5.41 14.15 -3.28
C ASP A 10 5.30 12.65 -3.64
N GLU A 11 4.32 11.94 -3.07
CA GLU A 11 4.12 10.52 -3.33
C GLU A 11 3.13 10.30 -4.50
N PRO A 12 3.45 9.43 -5.47
CA PRO A 12 2.50 9.02 -6.50
C PRO A 12 1.44 8.09 -5.93
N VAL A 13 0.18 8.53 -5.88
CA VAL A 13 -0.93 7.80 -5.28
C VAL A 13 -1.97 7.38 -6.33
N ILE A 14 -2.41 6.14 -6.27
CA ILE A 14 -3.52 5.60 -7.07
C ILE A 14 -4.58 4.95 -6.17
N GLU A 15 -5.84 4.93 -6.62
CA GLU A 15 -6.85 4.10 -5.98
C GLU A 15 -6.70 2.65 -6.48
N VAL A 16 -6.59 1.71 -5.55
CA VAL A 16 -6.62 0.26 -5.82
C VAL A 16 -7.78 -0.37 -5.07
N LYS A 17 -8.31 -1.47 -5.61
CA LYS A 17 -9.35 -2.26 -4.94
C LYS A 17 -8.73 -3.55 -4.43
N LEU A 18 -8.62 -3.68 -3.12
CA LEU A 18 -8.14 -4.88 -2.46
C LEU A 18 -9.28 -5.89 -2.32
N ASP A 19 -8.99 -7.16 -2.57
CA ASP A 19 -9.89 -8.27 -2.27
C ASP A 19 -9.47 -8.90 -0.93
N LEU A 20 -10.26 -8.64 0.11
CA LEU A 20 -10.00 -9.10 1.47
C LEU A 20 -10.68 -10.46 1.75
N GLY A 21 -11.13 -11.16 0.71
CA GLY A 21 -11.85 -12.44 0.79
C GLY A 21 -13.35 -12.26 1.05
N LYS A 22 -13.73 -11.57 2.13
CA LYS A 22 -15.15 -11.32 2.48
C LYS A 22 -15.74 -10.13 1.74
N GLU A 23 -14.91 -9.12 1.47
CA GLU A 23 -15.33 -7.90 0.80
C GLU A 23 -14.19 -7.31 -0.03
N LYS A 24 -14.55 -6.38 -0.90
CA LYS A 24 -13.59 -5.58 -1.65
C LYS A 24 -13.57 -4.17 -1.09
N ARG A 25 -12.38 -3.61 -0.91
CA ARG A 25 -12.20 -2.26 -0.38
C ARG A 25 -11.32 -1.42 -1.29
N SER A 26 -11.81 -0.24 -1.68
CA SER A 26 -10.99 0.76 -2.35
C SER A 26 -10.10 1.45 -1.32
N VAL A 27 -8.81 1.54 -1.61
CA VAL A 27 -7.81 2.23 -0.79
C VAL A 27 -6.86 3.01 -1.69
N ASN A 28 -6.30 4.09 -1.14
CA ASN A 28 -5.19 4.79 -1.77
C ASN A 28 -3.90 3.98 -1.53
N ALA A 29 -3.14 3.76 -2.60
CA ALA A 29 -1.86 3.08 -2.56
C ALA A 29 -0.78 4.00 -3.17
N VAL A 30 0.36 4.08 -2.48
CA VAL A 30 1.55 4.73 -2.99
C VAL A 30 2.21 3.78 -4.00
N ILE A 31 2.62 4.31 -5.16
CA ILE A 31 3.40 3.56 -6.14
C ILE A 31 4.86 3.57 -5.69
N ASP A 32 5.35 2.40 -5.25
CA ASP A 32 6.73 2.21 -4.87
C ASP A 32 7.55 1.58 -6.01
N THR A 33 8.54 2.32 -6.50
CA THR A 33 9.47 1.81 -7.54
C THR A 33 10.49 0.79 -7.00
N GLY A 34 10.66 0.72 -5.67
CA GLY A 34 11.47 -0.27 -4.97
C GLY A 34 10.76 -1.61 -4.71
N PHE A 35 9.53 -1.77 -5.21
CA PHE A 35 8.69 -2.95 -4.99
C PHE A 35 9.45 -4.28 -5.19
N ASN A 36 9.48 -5.09 -4.13
CA ASN A 36 10.24 -6.33 -4.05
C ASN A 36 9.40 -7.60 -4.33
N GLY A 37 8.14 -7.45 -4.73
CA GLY A 37 7.19 -8.56 -4.94
C GLY A 37 6.16 -8.73 -3.83
N TYR A 38 6.28 -8.00 -2.73
CA TYR A 38 5.36 -8.06 -1.59
C TYR A 38 4.59 -6.74 -1.41
N ILE A 39 3.30 -6.86 -1.12
CA ILE A 39 2.44 -5.70 -0.88
C ILE A 39 2.44 -5.40 0.61
N CYS A 40 2.89 -4.20 0.97
CA CYS A 40 2.70 -3.67 2.31
C CYS A 40 1.30 -3.06 2.42
N VAL A 41 0.56 -3.45 3.46
CA VAL A 41 -0.75 -2.89 3.79
C VAL A 41 -0.85 -2.58 5.28
N PRO A 42 -1.70 -1.61 5.69
CA PRO A 42 -1.98 -1.38 7.10
C PRO A 42 -2.45 -2.67 7.80
N LYS A 43 -1.89 -2.95 8.98
CA LYS A 43 -2.19 -4.17 9.77
C LYS A 43 -3.69 -4.45 9.92
N LYS A 44 -4.49 -3.40 10.12
CA LYS A 44 -5.96 -3.51 10.22
C LYS A 44 -6.60 -4.18 9.00
N LEU A 45 -6.07 -3.97 7.80
CA LEU A 45 -6.59 -4.62 6.57
C LEU A 45 -6.19 -6.08 6.51
N ILE A 46 -5.01 -6.47 7.02
CA ILE A 46 -4.62 -7.87 7.16
C ILE A 46 -5.55 -8.58 8.13
N ASP A 47 -5.79 -7.98 9.31
CA ASP A 47 -6.64 -8.54 10.36
C ASP A 47 -8.10 -8.75 9.89
N GLU A 48 -8.54 -7.98 8.89
CA GLU A 48 -9.86 -8.07 8.27
C GLU A 48 -9.91 -8.96 7.03
N SER A 49 -8.76 -9.48 6.58
CA SER A 49 -8.61 -10.25 5.34
C SER A 49 -8.41 -11.76 5.59
N GLU A 50 -8.43 -12.52 4.51
CA GLU A 50 -7.98 -13.93 4.49
C GLU A 50 -6.51 -14.07 4.04
N TRP A 51 -5.74 -12.98 4.03
CA TRP A 51 -4.34 -12.99 3.59
C TRP A 51 -3.42 -13.54 4.67
N GLU A 52 -2.31 -14.16 4.23
CA GLU A 52 -1.24 -14.58 5.11
C GLU A 52 -0.40 -13.36 5.53
N PHE A 53 -0.24 -13.17 6.84
CA PHE A 53 0.68 -12.17 7.36
C PHE A 53 2.12 -12.68 7.28
N LEU A 54 2.95 -12.00 6.49
CA LEU A 54 4.35 -12.39 6.28
C LEU A 54 5.33 -11.68 7.23
N GLY A 55 5.03 -10.45 7.63
CA GLY A 55 5.93 -9.65 8.47
C GLY A 55 5.63 -8.15 8.41
N ILE A 56 6.55 -7.36 8.98
CA ILE A 56 6.59 -5.90 8.90
C ILE A 56 7.93 -5.54 8.27
N GLU A 57 7.92 -4.58 7.35
CA GLU A 57 9.13 -3.94 6.84
C GLU A 57 9.10 -2.46 7.16
N GLU A 58 10.29 -1.91 7.42
CA GLU A 58 10.51 -0.46 7.45
C GLU A 58 10.61 0.03 6.01
N TYR A 59 10.13 1.25 5.76
CA TYR A 59 10.22 1.86 4.44
C TYR A 59 10.80 3.26 4.52
N GLU A 60 11.46 3.67 3.44
CA GLU A 60 12.03 5.00 3.28
C GLU A 60 11.04 5.88 2.52
N LEU A 61 10.75 7.05 3.07
CA LEU A 61 9.99 8.08 2.39
C LEU A 61 10.77 8.70 1.24
N ALA A 62 10.08 9.33 0.30
CA ALA A 62 10.73 10.11 -0.76
C ALA A 62 11.63 11.24 -0.20
N SER A 63 11.40 11.67 1.04
CA SER A 63 12.23 12.62 1.80
C SER A 63 13.54 12.03 2.34
N GLY A 64 13.70 10.70 2.34
CA GLY A 64 14.83 9.97 2.93
C GLY A 64 14.65 9.60 4.40
N GLU A 65 13.48 9.83 4.98
CA GLU A 65 13.16 9.42 6.35
C GLU A 65 12.74 7.95 6.41
N LEU A 66 13.18 7.22 7.45
CA LEU A 66 12.77 5.83 7.72
C LEU A 66 11.56 5.80 8.66
N MET A 67 10.58 4.94 8.36
CA MET A 67 9.38 4.71 9.18
C MET A 67 9.10 3.23 9.43
#